data_AF-A0A557SLF3-F1
#
_entry.id   AF-A0A557SLF3-F1
#
_cell.length_a   1.000
_cell.length_b   1.000
_cell.length_c   1.000
_cell.angle_alpha   90.00
_cell.angle_beta   90.00
_cell.angle_gamma   90.00
#
_symmetry.space_group_name_H-M   'P 1'
#
loop_
_entity.id
_entity.type
_entity.pdbx_description
1 polymer ?
#
loop_
_entity_poly.entity_id
_entity_poly.type
_entity_poly.pdbx_seq_one_letter_code
_entity_poly.pdbx_strand_id
1 'polypeptide(L)'
;MNPIDPIILFFLLGLFAGLARAELRLPAAIYDFVSILLLLAIGLKGGIELAKQPFGDLLPQILAVLAMGFLLPLVAFPVLRYLGRFKRADAASIAAHYGSVSVGTYAVAVAYFGTREIFFEAHMPLLLVVLEVPAILVGIVLARGISNETRWGAVMHEVFLGKGIVLLLGGLLIGWIAGPEGVVSIKPLFFDLFKGILAIFLLEMGLITAAQVGSLRQYGLFLLGFGVVMPVFSAVIGAVLGWALGLSVGGTAVLTTLAASASYIAVPAAMRVSVPEANPTLSLTAALGITFPFNVLVGVPLYHVMAERTHAFFGA
;
A
#
# COMPACT_ATOMS: atom_id res chain seq x y z
N MET A 1 7.85 -24.18 -16.01
CA MET A 1 7.86 -22.70 -15.99
C MET A 1 6.64 -22.27 -15.19
N ASN A 2 6.80 -21.54 -14.09
CA ASN A 2 5.64 -20.99 -13.39
C ASN A 2 5.00 -19.93 -14.31
N PRO A 3 3.75 -20.10 -14.75
CA PRO A 3 3.11 -19.13 -15.61
C PRO A 3 3.01 -17.77 -14.90
N ILE A 4 3.24 -16.69 -15.65
CA ILE A 4 3.08 -15.32 -15.15
C ILE A 4 1.60 -15.12 -14.81
N ASP A 5 1.32 -14.56 -13.63
CA ASP A 5 -0.05 -14.27 -13.22
C ASP A 5 -0.72 -13.32 -14.24
N PRO A 6 -1.92 -13.63 -14.77
CA PRO A 6 -2.62 -12.77 -15.72
C PRO A 6 -2.74 -11.32 -15.23
N ILE A 7 -2.89 -11.10 -13.94
CA ILE A 7 -2.99 -9.75 -13.35
C ILE A 7 -1.73 -8.93 -13.65
N ILE A 8 -0.54 -9.54 -13.59
CA ILE A 8 0.74 -8.91 -13.96
C ILE A 8 0.79 -8.61 -15.46
N LEU A 9 0.21 -9.47 -16.30
CA LEU A 9 0.16 -9.22 -17.74
C LEU A 9 -0.68 -7.98 -18.10
N PHE A 10 -1.77 -7.72 -17.37
CA PHE A 10 -2.54 -6.48 -17.54
C PHE A 10 -1.73 -5.24 -17.14
N PHE A 11 -0.96 -5.32 -16.05
CA PHE A 11 -0.02 -4.26 -15.68
C PHE A 11 0.99 -3.98 -16.80
N LEU A 12 1.63 -5.04 -17.32
CA LEU A 12 2.60 -4.94 -18.41
C LEU A 12 1.97 -4.39 -19.69
N LEU A 13 0.76 -4.83 -20.04
CA LEU A 13 0.02 -4.30 -21.17
C LEU A 13 -0.19 -2.79 -21.03
N GLY A 14 -0.63 -2.33 -19.86
CA GLY A 14 -0.82 -0.90 -19.59
C GLY A 14 0.48 -0.11 -19.66
N LEU A 15 1.56 -0.66 -19.08
CA LEU A 15 2.88 -0.05 -19.13
C LEU A 15 3.39 0.10 -20.57
N PHE A 16 3.37 -0.97 -21.35
CA PHE A 16 3.84 -0.93 -22.74
C PHE A 16 2.95 -0.07 -23.64
N ALA A 17 1.62 -0.14 -23.46
CA ALA A 17 0.69 0.74 -24.15
C ALA A 17 0.99 2.23 -23.88
N GLY A 18 1.19 2.59 -22.62
CA GLY A 18 1.50 3.97 -22.24
C GLY A 18 2.84 4.45 -22.79
N LEU A 19 3.87 3.58 -22.79
CA LEU A 19 5.18 3.88 -23.39
C LEU A 19 5.11 4.03 -24.91
N ALA A 20 4.29 3.22 -25.57
CA ALA A 20 3.99 3.32 -26.99
C ALA A 20 3.06 4.50 -27.35
N ARG A 21 2.59 5.25 -26.33
CA ARG A 21 1.63 6.37 -26.48
C ARG A 21 0.30 5.95 -27.09
N ALA A 22 -0.14 4.72 -26.83
CA ALA A 22 -1.49 4.27 -27.18
C ALA A 22 -2.52 4.98 -26.29
N GLU A 23 -3.64 5.41 -26.87
CA GLU A 23 -4.74 6.06 -26.15
C GLU A 23 -5.62 5.01 -25.45
N LEU A 24 -5.08 4.41 -24.38
CA LEU A 24 -5.77 3.38 -23.58
C LEU A 24 -6.15 3.85 -22.17
N ARG A 25 -6.00 5.14 -21.86
CA ARG A 25 -6.34 5.70 -20.54
C ARG A 25 -7.81 5.48 -20.24
N LEU A 26 -8.10 4.90 -19.08
CA LEU A 26 -9.47 4.74 -18.64
C LEU A 26 -10.05 6.12 -18.27
N PRO A 27 -11.35 6.36 -18.50
CA PRO A 27 -12.02 7.53 -17.95
C PRO A 27 -11.87 7.55 -16.42
N ALA A 28 -11.67 8.73 -15.82
CA ALA A 28 -11.48 8.87 -14.37
C ALA A 28 -12.59 8.20 -13.55
N ALA A 29 -13.84 8.27 -14.03
CA ALA A 29 -14.98 7.61 -13.39
C ALA A 29 -14.84 6.07 -13.33
N ILE A 30 -14.23 5.45 -14.34
CA ILE A 30 -13.99 4.00 -14.36
C ILE A 30 -12.89 3.64 -13.38
N TYR A 31 -11.80 4.40 -13.36
CA TYR A 31 -10.73 4.22 -12.37
C TYR A 31 -11.27 4.33 -10.94
N ASP A 32 -12.09 5.34 -10.68
CA ASP A 32 -12.73 5.55 -9.39
C ASP A 32 -13.67 4.41 -9.01
N PHE A 33 -14.49 3.94 -9.95
CA PHE A 33 -15.39 2.81 -9.75
C PHE A 33 -14.63 1.52 -9.41
N VAL A 34 -13.61 1.19 -10.18
CA VAL A 34 -12.75 0.01 -9.96
C VAL A 34 -12.06 0.09 -8.60
N SER A 35 -11.53 1.27 -8.23
CA SER A 35 -10.90 1.48 -6.93
C SER A 35 -11.89 1.29 -5.78
N ILE A 36 -13.13 1.79 -5.92
CA ILE A 36 -14.20 1.61 -4.93
C ILE A 36 -14.50 0.12 -4.74
N LEU A 37 -14.66 -0.63 -5.82
CA LEU A 37 -14.95 -2.06 -5.75
C LEU A 37 -13.82 -2.83 -5.05
N LEU A 38 -12.56 -2.53 -5.35
CA LEU A 38 -11.42 -3.19 -4.69
C LEU A 38 -11.38 -2.90 -3.19
N LEU A 39 -11.50 -1.63 -2.80
CA LEU A 39 -11.49 -1.21 -1.39
C LEU A 39 -12.62 -1.87 -0.61
N LEU A 40 -13.84 -1.86 -1.15
CA LEU A 40 -14.99 -2.50 -0.52
C LEU A 40 -14.83 -4.01 -0.46
N ALA A 41 -14.37 -4.67 -1.54
CA ALA A 41 -14.16 -6.11 -1.56
C ALA A 41 -13.12 -6.55 -0.52
N ILE A 42 -12.00 -5.83 -0.42
CA ILE A 42 -10.96 -6.06 0.57
C ILE A 42 -11.53 -5.88 1.98
N GLY A 43 -12.27 -4.79 2.21
CA GLY A 43 -12.88 -4.52 3.50
C GLY A 43 -13.89 -5.58 3.90
N LEU A 44 -14.84 -5.91 3.02
CA LEU A 44 -15.87 -6.93 3.24
C LEU A 44 -15.25 -8.27 3.64
N LYS A 45 -14.24 -8.72 2.89
CA LYS A 45 -13.54 -9.98 3.17
C LYS A 45 -12.86 -9.95 4.54
N GLY A 46 -12.22 -8.85 4.91
CA GLY A 46 -11.64 -8.69 6.24
C GLY A 46 -12.70 -8.67 7.35
N GLY A 47 -13.83 -8.02 7.11
CA GLY A 47 -14.91 -7.85 8.08
C GLY A 47 -15.58 -9.17 8.47
N ILE A 48 -15.90 -9.98 7.47
CA ILE A 48 -16.51 -11.31 7.63
C ILE A 48 -15.66 -12.20 8.55
N GLU A 49 -14.35 -12.11 8.41
CA GLU A 49 -13.42 -12.94 9.17
C GLU A 49 -13.10 -12.34 10.54
N LEU A 50 -13.08 -11.01 10.68
CA LEU A 50 -13.01 -10.34 11.98
C LEU A 50 -14.20 -10.69 12.88
N ALA A 51 -15.37 -11.02 12.30
CA ALA A 51 -16.52 -11.47 13.09
C ALA A 51 -16.28 -12.81 13.82
N LYS A 52 -15.24 -13.56 13.44
CA LYS A 52 -14.93 -14.90 13.97
C LYS A 52 -13.87 -14.89 15.07
N GLN A 53 -13.23 -13.76 15.37
CA GLN A 53 -12.11 -13.68 16.33
C GLN A 53 -12.32 -12.54 17.34
N PRO A 54 -11.91 -12.70 18.61
CA PRO A 54 -11.94 -11.62 19.58
C PRO A 54 -11.00 -10.47 19.17
N PHE A 55 -11.52 -9.24 19.16
CA PHE A 55 -10.71 -8.06 18.78
C PHE A 55 -9.49 -7.84 19.70
N GLY A 56 -9.58 -8.26 20.97
CA GLY A 56 -8.49 -8.13 21.94
C GLY A 56 -7.21 -8.86 21.54
N ASP A 57 -7.34 -9.98 20.80
CA ASP A 57 -6.20 -10.79 20.37
C ASP A 57 -5.37 -10.09 19.28
N LEU A 58 -5.94 -9.08 18.61
CA LEU A 58 -5.28 -8.31 17.56
C LEU A 58 -4.48 -7.13 18.11
N LEU A 59 -4.67 -6.76 19.38
CA LEU A 59 -4.06 -5.57 19.96
C LEU A 59 -2.52 -5.54 19.83
N PRO A 60 -1.77 -6.63 20.09
CA PRO A 60 -0.32 -6.62 19.89
C PRO A 60 0.08 -6.31 18.44
N GLN A 61 -0.65 -6.86 17.47
CA GLN A 61 -0.38 -6.64 16.05
C GLN A 61 -0.71 -5.20 15.64
N ILE A 62 -1.84 -4.67 16.10
CA ILE A 62 -2.24 -3.27 15.86
C ILE A 62 -1.16 -2.32 16.39
N LEU A 63 -0.72 -2.51 17.63
CA LEU A 63 0.30 -1.66 18.25
C LEU A 63 1.66 -1.76 17.54
N ALA A 64 2.06 -2.97 17.15
CA ALA A 64 3.29 -3.22 16.42
C ALA A 64 3.28 -2.57 15.03
N VAL A 65 2.19 -2.71 14.28
CA VAL A 65 2.01 -2.08 12.96
C VAL A 65 1.92 -0.57 13.08
N LEU A 66 1.24 -0.06 14.11
CA LEU A 66 1.19 1.37 14.41
C LEU A 66 2.62 1.92 14.65
N ALA A 67 3.41 1.25 15.49
CA ALA A 67 4.81 1.60 15.75
C ALA A 67 5.66 1.55 14.48
N MET A 68 5.47 0.53 13.63
CA MET A 68 6.13 0.43 12.33
C MET A 68 5.79 1.63 11.44
N GLY A 69 4.52 2.05 11.38
CA GLY A 69 4.09 3.24 10.64
C GLY A 69 4.69 4.56 11.13
N PHE A 70 5.00 4.67 12.42
CA PHE A 70 5.76 5.79 12.95
C PHE A 70 7.25 5.68 12.59
N LEU A 71 7.83 4.49 12.65
CA LEU A 71 9.25 4.26 12.49
C LEU A 71 9.74 4.42 11.04
N LEU A 72 9.06 3.79 10.07
CA LEU A 72 9.47 3.79 8.67
C LEU A 72 9.70 5.21 8.08
N PRO A 73 8.80 6.19 8.25
CA PRO A 73 9.03 7.54 7.75
C PRO A 73 10.18 8.25 8.49
N LEU A 74 10.39 7.98 9.79
CA LEU A 74 11.52 8.51 10.55
C LEU A 74 12.86 7.97 10.04
N VAL A 75 12.89 6.75 9.51
CA VAL A 75 14.07 6.16 8.87
C VAL A 75 14.27 6.68 7.44
N ALA A 76 13.20 6.78 6.66
CA ALA A 76 13.27 7.26 5.28
C ALA A 76 13.71 8.73 5.19
N PHE A 77 13.21 9.59 6.09
CA PHE A 77 13.46 11.03 6.06
C PHE A 77 14.94 11.44 6.06
N PRO A 78 15.81 10.98 6.99
CA PRO A 78 17.22 11.37 6.98
C PRO A 78 17.94 10.91 5.71
N VAL A 79 17.60 9.75 5.16
CA VAL A 79 18.17 9.27 3.89
C VAL A 79 17.81 10.24 2.76
N LEU A 80 16.54 10.65 2.67
CA LEU A 80 16.07 11.61 1.66
C LEU A 80 16.65 13.01 1.88
N ARG A 81 16.72 13.47 3.13
CA ARG A 81 17.13 14.83 3.48
C ARG A 81 18.63 15.05 3.33
N TYR A 82 19.45 14.11 3.81
CA TYR A 82 20.90 14.29 3.91
C TYR A 82 21.64 13.62 2.75
N LEU A 83 21.31 12.37 2.42
CA LEU A 83 21.94 11.67 1.29
C LEU A 83 21.32 12.11 -0.04
N GLY A 84 19.99 12.16 -0.11
CA GLY A 84 19.25 12.62 -1.28
C GLY A 84 19.25 14.13 -1.50
N ARG A 85 19.66 14.90 -0.47
CA ARG A 85 19.74 16.38 -0.49
C ARG A 85 18.43 17.08 -0.87
N PHE A 86 17.28 16.41 -0.68
CA PHE A 86 15.98 17.01 -0.95
C PHE A 86 15.67 18.14 0.04
N LYS A 87 14.79 19.06 -0.36
CA LYS A 87 14.21 20.06 0.56
C LYS A 87 13.45 19.33 1.66
N ARG A 88 13.34 19.99 2.83
CA ARG A 88 12.67 19.40 4.01
C ARG A 88 11.25 18.92 3.70
N ALA A 89 10.44 19.76 3.04
CA ALA A 89 9.07 19.43 2.67
C ALA A 89 9.00 18.23 1.71
N ASP A 90 9.85 18.21 0.68
CA ASP A 90 9.92 17.11 -0.29
C ASP A 90 10.34 15.79 0.39
N ALA A 91 11.40 15.83 1.21
CA ALA A 91 11.90 14.67 1.94
C ALA A 91 10.84 14.11 2.91
N ALA A 92 10.13 14.99 3.63
CA ALA A 92 9.07 14.60 4.56
C ALA A 92 7.85 14.00 3.82
N SER A 93 7.47 14.59 2.69
CA SER A 93 6.39 14.06 1.85
C SER A 93 6.72 12.66 1.33
N ILE A 94 7.90 12.46 0.72
CA ILE A 94 8.33 11.15 0.24
C ILE A 94 8.42 10.15 1.41
N ALA A 95 8.99 10.54 2.55
CA ALA A 95 9.07 9.68 3.73
C ALA A 95 7.69 9.20 4.20
N ALA A 96 6.69 10.08 4.22
CA ALA A 96 5.31 9.71 4.57
C ALA A 96 4.68 8.73 3.58
N HIS A 97 4.99 8.85 2.28
CA HIS A 97 4.50 7.90 1.29
C HIS A 97 5.06 6.50 1.59
N TYR A 98 6.35 6.38 1.91
CA TYR A 98 7.05 5.12 2.18
C TYR A 98 6.85 4.57 3.61
N GLY A 99 6.27 5.36 4.51
CA GLY A 99 5.78 4.88 5.80
C GLY A 99 4.35 4.36 5.77
N SER A 100 3.64 4.65 4.68
CA SER A 100 2.23 4.34 4.46
C SER A 100 2.08 3.27 3.37
N VAL A 101 0.86 2.83 3.09
CA VAL A 101 0.60 1.65 2.26
C VAL A 101 -0.10 1.96 0.94
N SER A 102 0.03 1.02 -0.01
CA SER A 102 -0.76 0.98 -1.24
C SER A 102 -1.73 -0.19 -1.18
N VAL A 103 -3.01 0.14 -1.28
CA VAL A 103 -4.09 -0.82 -1.50
C VAL A 103 -3.86 -1.62 -2.79
N GLY A 104 -3.29 -1.00 -3.82
CA GLY A 104 -2.96 -1.70 -5.07
C GLY A 104 -1.89 -2.77 -4.87
N THR A 105 -0.83 -2.45 -4.13
CA THR A 105 0.23 -3.42 -3.80
C THR A 105 -0.30 -4.54 -2.90
N TYR A 106 -1.14 -4.21 -1.93
CA TYR A 106 -1.84 -5.20 -1.11
C TYR A 106 -2.74 -6.13 -1.95
N ALA A 107 -3.52 -5.58 -2.89
CA ALA A 107 -4.40 -6.36 -3.75
C ALA A 107 -3.61 -7.34 -4.63
N VAL A 108 -2.43 -6.94 -5.13
CA VAL A 108 -1.50 -7.83 -5.85
C VAL A 108 -1.03 -8.98 -4.96
N ALA A 109 -0.64 -8.70 -3.71
CA ALA A 109 -0.26 -9.74 -2.76
C ALA A 109 -1.40 -10.73 -2.48
N VAL A 110 -2.61 -10.22 -2.20
CA VAL A 110 -3.79 -11.07 -1.99
C VAL A 110 -4.06 -11.97 -3.20
N ALA A 111 -3.94 -11.45 -4.42
CA ALA A 111 -4.09 -12.24 -5.63
C ALA A 111 -2.98 -13.29 -5.80
N TYR A 112 -1.73 -12.93 -5.51
CA TYR A 112 -0.56 -13.81 -5.58
C TYR A 112 -0.67 -15.00 -4.61
N PHE A 113 -1.06 -14.74 -3.36
CA PHE A 113 -1.25 -15.80 -2.36
C PHE A 113 -2.51 -16.61 -2.65
N GLY A 114 -3.58 -15.97 -3.12
CA GLY A 114 -4.82 -16.64 -3.50
C GLY A 114 -4.69 -17.57 -4.71
N THR A 115 -3.82 -17.29 -5.69
CA THR A 115 -3.54 -18.23 -6.80
C THR A 115 -2.69 -19.43 -6.38
N ARG A 116 -1.98 -19.32 -5.26
CA ARG A 116 -1.08 -20.35 -4.73
C ARG A 116 -1.67 -21.09 -3.53
N GLU A 117 -2.91 -20.77 -3.16
CA GLU A 117 -3.59 -21.32 -1.99
C GLU A 117 -2.78 -21.16 -0.69
N ILE A 118 -1.99 -20.09 -0.62
CA ILE A 118 -1.20 -19.77 0.57
C ILE A 118 -2.12 -19.04 1.55
N PHE A 119 -2.28 -19.63 2.73
CA PHE A 119 -3.02 -19.04 3.82
C PHE A 119 -2.32 -17.78 4.36
N PHE A 120 -3.11 -16.76 4.69
CA PHE A 120 -2.71 -15.58 5.44
C PHE A 120 -3.88 -15.12 6.31
N GLU A 121 -3.60 -14.40 7.38
CA GLU A 121 -4.60 -14.02 8.36
C GLU A 121 -5.60 -13.02 7.77
N ALA A 122 -6.86 -13.20 8.11
CA ALA A 122 -7.91 -12.42 7.48
C ALA A 122 -8.06 -10.99 8.02
N HIS A 123 -7.44 -10.66 9.15
CA HIS A 123 -7.40 -9.30 9.70
C HIS A 123 -6.34 -8.42 9.01
N MET A 124 -5.61 -8.90 8.01
CA MET A 124 -4.62 -8.08 7.28
C MET A 124 -5.17 -6.76 6.70
N PRO A 125 -6.43 -6.66 6.22
CA PRO A 125 -7.02 -5.37 5.84
C PRO A 125 -7.13 -4.36 6.99
N LEU A 126 -7.28 -4.81 8.24
CA LEU A 126 -7.27 -3.93 9.40
C LEU A 126 -5.87 -3.33 9.60
N LEU A 127 -4.84 -4.17 9.52
CA LEU A 127 -3.44 -3.73 9.65
C LEU A 127 -3.05 -2.74 8.55
N LEU A 128 -3.56 -2.92 7.33
CA LEU A 128 -3.42 -1.96 6.24
C LEU A 128 -3.93 -0.57 6.65
N VAL A 129 -5.15 -0.47 7.18
CA VAL A 129 -5.72 0.83 7.59
C VAL A 129 -4.91 1.45 8.72
N VAL A 130 -4.52 0.65 9.72
CA VAL A 130 -3.73 1.13 10.87
C VAL A 130 -2.41 1.75 10.41
N LEU A 131 -1.79 1.19 9.37
CA LEU A 131 -0.50 1.67 8.85
C LEU A 131 -0.62 2.98 8.06
N GLU A 132 -1.81 3.39 7.59
CA GLU A 132 -1.96 4.63 6.81
C GLU A 132 -1.74 5.90 7.64
N VAL A 133 -2.35 5.96 8.82
CA VAL A 133 -2.44 7.20 9.63
C VAL A 133 -1.10 7.66 10.22
N PRO A 134 -0.29 6.80 10.87
CA PRO A 134 0.93 7.23 11.55
C PRO A 134 1.91 7.94 10.62
N ALA A 135 2.06 7.42 9.40
CA ALA A 135 3.04 7.95 8.46
C ALA A 135 2.68 9.34 7.95
N ILE A 136 1.38 9.61 7.77
CA ILE A 136 0.90 10.96 7.42
C ILE A 136 1.24 11.94 8.55
N LEU A 137 0.94 11.56 9.80
CA LEU A 137 1.23 12.40 10.97
C LEU A 137 2.73 12.70 11.09
N VAL A 138 3.58 11.67 10.98
CA VAL A 138 5.04 11.84 11.03
C VAL A 138 5.53 12.73 9.91
N GLY A 139 5.06 12.54 8.67
CA GLY A 139 5.46 13.38 7.54
C GLY A 139 5.12 14.86 7.75
N ILE A 140 3.94 15.16 8.27
CA ILE A 140 3.52 16.53 8.55
C ILE A 140 4.42 17.16 9.63
N VAL A 141 4.67 16.43 10.73
CA VAL A 141 5.56 16.88 11.81
C VAL A 141 6.99 17.06 11.31
N LEU A 142 7.49 16.15 10.47
CA LEU A 142 8.82 16.28 9.87
C LEU A 142 8.91 17.50 8.95
N ALA A 143 7.87 17.79 8.16
CA ALA A 143 7.85 18.93 7.25
C ALA A 143 7.81 20.27 8.01
N ARG A 144 6.89 20.41 8.98
CA ARG A 144 6.52 21.70 9.58
C ARG A 144 6.89 21.87 11.05
N GLY A 145 7.36 20.80 11.70
CA GLY A 145 7.48 20.76 13.16
C GLY A 145 6.11 20.72 13.84
N ILE A 146 6.11 20.84 15.17
CA ILE A 146 4.89 20.98 15.95
C ILE A 146 4.59 22.48 16.05
N SER A 147 3.89 23.02 15.06
CA SER A 147 3.47 24.44 15.03
C SER A 147 1.96 24.57 15.23
N ASN A 148 1.53 25.64 15.89
CA ASN A 148 0.10 25.97 16.08
C ASN A 148 -0.61 26.36 14.77
N GLU A 149 0.14 26.58 13.68
CA GLU A 149 -0.44 26.87 12.36
C GLU A 149 -0.93 25.61 11.63
N THR A 150 -0.56 24.43 12.13
CA THR A 150 -1.03 23.16 11.56
C THR A 150 -2.49 22.96 11.91
N ARG A 151 -3.36 22.92 10.88
CA ARG A 151 -4.81 22.72 11.04
C ARG A 151 -5.12 21.25 11.31
N TRP A 152 -4.75 20.74 12.48
CA TRP A 152 -4.91 19.33 12.86
C TRP A 152 -6.33 18.79 12.66
N GLY A 153 -7.36 19.60 12.89
CA GLY A 153 -8.75 19.21 12.59
C GLY A 153 -8.99 18.89 11.11
N ALA A 154 -8.43 19.69 10.20
CA ALA A 154 -8.52 19.44 8.76
C ALA A 154 -7.68 18.23 8.34
N VAL A 155 -6.50 18.05 8.94
CA VAL A 155 -5.65 16.86 8.70
C VAL A 155 -6.41 15.59 9.11
N MET A 156 -6.97 15.56 10.31
CA MET A 156 -7.71 14.40 10.81
C MET A 156 -8.97 14.16 9.99
N HIS A 157 -9.67 15.22 9.55
CA HIS A 157 -10.80 15.08 8.64
C HIS A 157 -10.39 14.39 7.34
N GLU A 158 -9.31 14.85 6.70
CA GLU A 158 -8.83 14.27 5.43
C GLU A 158 -8.34 12.83 5.59
N VAL A 159 -7.65 12.53 6.70
CA VAL A 159 -7.17 11.19 6.98
C VAL A 159 -8.33 10.23 7.27
N PHE A 160 -9.21 10.55 8.22
CA PHE A 160 -10.28 9.62 8.63
C PHE A 160 -11.44 9.55 7.63
N LEU A 161 -11.71 10.63 6.89
CA LEU A 161 -12.76 10.69 5.88
C LEU A 161 -12.23 10.59 4.44
N GLY A 162 -10.95 10.27 4.29
CA GLY A 162 -10.35 9.96 2.99
C GLY A 162 -11.08 8.78 2.35
N LYS A 163 -11.38 8.89 1.04
CA LYS A 163 -12.11 7.89 0.26
C LYS A 163 -11.60 6.46 0.49
N GLY A 164 -10.28 6.27 0.52
CA GLY A 164 -9.65 4.96 0.78
C GLY A 164 -10.05 4.36 2.12
N ILE A 165 -9.82 5.10 3.21
CA ILE A 165 -10.09 4.69 4.58
C ILE A 165 -11.59 4.46 4.80
N VAL A 166 -12.45 5.38 4.35
CA VAL A 166 -13.90 5.26 4.50
C VAL A 166 -14.45 4.01 3.82
N LEU A 167 -14.02 3.73 2.59
CA LEU A 167 -14.50 2.55 1.85
C LEU A 167 -13.95 1.25 2.45
N LEU A 168 -12.70 1.25 2.91
CA LEU A 168 -12.09 0.07 3.50
C LEU A 168 -12.67 -0.25 4.89
N LEU A 169 -12.76 0.74 5.79
CA LEU A 169 -13.41 0.60 7.10
C LEU A 169 -14.91 0.35 6.98
N GLY A 170 -15.58 1.01 6.03
CA GLY A 170 -16.99 0.77 5.72
C GLY A 170 -17.22 -0.67 5.26
N GLY A 171 -16.39 -1.17 4.35
CA GLY A 171 -16.41 -2.57 3.92
C GLY A 171 -16.15 -3.53 5.08
N LEU A 172 -15.17 -3.25 5.94
CA LEU A 172 -14.88 -4.02 7.16
C LEU A 172 -16.10 -4.09 8.07
N LEU A 173 -16.75 -2.96 8.34
CA LEU A 173 -17.93 -2.89 9.19
C LEU A 173 -19.11 -3.64 8.57
N ILE A 174 -19.37 -3.46 7.27
CA ILE A 174 -20.44 -4.17 6.57
C ILE A 174 -20.20 -5.68 6.62
N GLY A 175 -18.96 -6.14 6.34
CA GLY A 175 -18.61 -7.55 6.38
C GLY A 175 -18.74 -8.14 7.79
N TRP A 176 -18.35 -7.37 8.81
CA TRP A 176 -18.44 -7.77 10.21
C TRP A 176 -19.89 -7.93 10.68
N ILE A 177 -20.77 -6.97 10.33
CA ILE A 177 -22.19 -7.02 10.68
C ILE A 177 -22.94 -8.10 9.88
N ALA A 178 -22.67 -8.19 8.58
CA ALA A 178 -23.39 -9.12 7.69
C ALA A 178 -22.96 -10.58 7.87
N GLY A 179 -21.70 -10.81 8.27
CA GLY A 179 -21.13 -12.15 8.39
C GLY A 179 -21.06 -12.91 7.05
N PRO A 180 -20.62 -14.19 7.08
CA PRO A 180 -20.47 -15.00 5.86
C PRO A 180 -21.79 -15.21 5.10
N GLU A 181 -22.91 -15.34 5.81
CA GLU A 181 -24.23 -15.60 5.23
C GLU A 181 -24.83 -14.35 4.57
N GLY A 182 -24.68 -13.18 5.22
CA GLY A 182 -25.27 -11.93 4.73
C GLY A 182 -24.62 -11.41 3.45
N VAL A 183 -23.40 -11.85 3.11
CA VAL A 183 -22.70 -11.42 1.90
C VAL A 183 -22.87 -12.34 0.69
N VAL A 184 -23.56 -13.49 0.84
CA VAL A 184 -23.69 -14.50 -0.22
C VAL A 184 -24.29 -13.91 -1.50
N SER A 185 -25.28 -13.01 -1.37
CA SER A 185 -25.95 -12.37 -2.52
C SER A 185 -25.06 -11.40 -3.30
N ILE A 186 -24.05 -10.80 -2.65
CA ILE A 186 -23.13 -9.83 -3.26
C ILE A 186 -21.76 -10.45 -3.63
N LYS A 187 -21.51 -11.70 -3.20
CA LYS A 187 -20.28 -12.46 -3.46
C LYS A 187 -19.87 -12.49 -4.94
N PRO A 188 -20.78 -12.67 -5.92
CA PRO A 188 -20.39 -12.72 -7.33
C PRO A 188 -19.64 -11.47 -7.79
N LEU A 189 -20.05 -10.29 -7.32
CA LEU A 189 -19.42 -9.02 -7.70
C LEU A 189 -18.12 -8.78 -6.90
N PHE A 190 -18.18 -8.89 -5.58
CA PHE A 190 -17.06 -8.44 -4.74
C PHE A 190 -15.95 -9.48 -4.62
N PHE A 191 -16.26 -10.79 -4.68
CA PHE A 191 -15.26 -11.84 -4.44
C PHE A 191 -14.94 -12.61 -5.71
N ASP A 192 -15.96 -13.08 -6.45
CA ASP A 192 -15.71 -13.96 -7.60
C ASP A 192 -15.07 -13.16 -8.76
N LEU A 193 -15.50 -11.91 -8.97
CA LEU A 193 -14.92 -11.00 -9.97
C LEU A 193 -13.69 -10.20 -9.49
N PHE A 194 -13.22 -10.39 -8.24
CA PHE A 194 -12.13 -9.59 -7.66
C PHE A 194 -10.89 -9.53 -8.55
N LYS A 195 -10.44 -10.68 -9.08
CA LYS A 195 -9.25 -10.75 -9.94
C LYS A 195 -9.43 -10.01 -11.27
N GLY A 196 -10.64 -10.03 -11.84
CA GLY A 196 -10.95 -9.29 -13.06
C GLY A 196 -10.95 -7.78 -12.84
N ILE A 197 -11.53 -7.33 -11.72
CA ILE A 197 -11.52 -5.92 -11.31
C ILE A 197 -10.07 -5.46 -11.06
N LEU A 198 -9.27 -6.28 -10.37
CA LEU A 198 -7.85 -6.00 -10.13
C LEU A 198 -7.02 -5.94 -11.41
N ALA A 199 -7.33 -6.79 -12.41
CA ALA A 199 -6.68 -6.73 -13.71
C ALA A 199 -6.91 -5.39 -14.42
N ILE A 200 -8.15 -4.87 -14.41
CA ILE A 200 -8.47 -3.55 -14.98
C ILE A 200 -7.77 -2.43 -14.19
N PHE A 201 -7.73 -2.54 -12.86
CA PHE A 201 -6.99 -1.60 -12.01
C PHE A 201 -5.50 -1.57 -12.36
N LEU A 202 -4.89 -2.74 -12.54
CA LEU A 202 -3.47 -2.82 -12.88
C LEU A 202 -3.15 -2.35 -14.30
N LEU A 203 -4.07 -2.51 -15.25
CA LEU A 203 -3.95 -1.91 -16.57
C LEU A 203 -3.79 -0.38 -16.47
N GLU A 204 -4.67 0.28 -15.72
CA GLU A 204 -4.59 1.72 -15.47
C GLU A 204 -3.32 2.10 -14.71
N MET A 205 -2.94 1.33 -13.68
CA MET A 205 -1.67 1.56 -12.98
C MET A 205 -0.46 1.46 -13.90
N GLY A 206 -0.46 0.54 -14.87
CA GLY A 206 0.58 0.43 -15.90
C GLY A 206 0.67 1.71 -16.74
N LEU A 207 -0.47 2.24 -17.18
CA LEU A 207 -0.54 3.50 -17.96
C LEU A 207 -0.06 4.71 -17.14
N ILE A 208 -0.46 4.79 -15.87
CA ILE A 208 -0.02 5.85 -14.95
C ILE A 208 1.49 5.75 -14.70
N THR A 209 2.01 4.53 -14.50
CA THR A 209 3.44 4.27 -14.34
C THR A 209 4.22 4.74 -15.57
N ALA A 210 3.75 4.40 -16.78
CA ALA A 210 4.38 4.85 -18.03
C ALA A 210 4.47 6.38 -18.13
N ALA A 211 3.44 7.09 -17.66
CA ALA A 211 3.44 8.56 -17.64
C ALA A 211 4.49 9.16 -16.69
N GLN A 212 4.92 8.42 -15.66
CA GLN A 212 5.97 8.88 -14.72
C GLN A 212 7.39 8.70 -15.26
N VAL A 213 7.60 7.94 -16.33
CA VAL A 213 8.94 7.65 -16.90
C VAL A 213 9.66 8.91 -17.38
N GLY A 214 8.93 9.92 -17.85
CA GLY A 214 9.52 11.22 -18.19
C GLY A 214 10.11 11.95 -16.97
N SER A 215 9.37 11.96 -15.86
CA SER A 215 9.79 12.57 -14.59
C SER A 215 10.98 11.85 -13.95
N LEU A 216 11.09 10.53 -14.13
CA LEU A 216 12.25 9.75 -13.66
C LEU A 216 13.60 10.29 -14.15
N ARG A 217 13.64 10.78 -15.40
CA ARG A 217 14.85 11.38 -15.97
C ARG A 217 15.24 12.70 -15.30
N GLN A 218 14.29 13.41 -14.70
CA GLN A 218 14.51 14.72 -14.08
C GLN A 218 15.05 14.62 -12.65
N TYR A 219 14.70 13.56 -11.91
CA TYR A 219 14.97 13.46 -10.47
C TYR A 219 16.10 12.49 -10.09
N GLY A 220 16.74 11.88 -11.09
CA GLY A 220 18.07 11.28 -10.97
C GLY A 220 18.14 9.86 -10.38
N LEU A 221 19.33 9.26 -10.50
CA LEU A 221 19.62 7.88 -10.08
C LEU A 221 19.38 7.63 -8.58
N PHE A 222 19.48 8.68 -7.75
CA PHE A 222 19.22 8.57 -6.31
C PHE A 222 17.79 8.13 -6.03
N LEU A 223 16.79 8.75 -6.66
CA LEU A 223 15.38 8.44 -6.40
C LEU A 223 15.03 7.02 -6.89
N LEU A 224 15.63 6.59 -8.00
CA LEU A 224 15.52 5.23 -8.53
C LEU A 224 16.10 4.20 -7.54
N GLY A 225 17.30 4.45 -7.03
CA GLY A 225 17.90 3.60 -6.00
C GLY A 225 17.07 3.57 -4.72
N PHE A 226 16.62 4.75 -4.25
CA PHE A 226 15.77 4.86 -3.07
C PHE A 226 14.45 4.08 -3.22
N GLY A 227 13.77 4.20 -4.35
CA GLY A 227 12.49 3.52 -4.62
C GLY A 227 12.57 2.01 -4.78
N VAL A 228 13.77 1.42 -4.72
CA VAL A 228 13.96 -0.04 -4.68
C VAL A 228 14.57 -0.46 -3.34
N VAL A 229 15.60 0.25 -2.89
CA VAL A 229 16.33 -0.10 -1.66
C VAL A 229 15.49 0.16 -0.41
N MET A 230 14.75 1.27 -0.34
CA MET A 230 13.94 1.58 0.83
C MET A 230 12.80 0.56 1.03
N PRO A 231 12.02 0.16 0.00
CA PRO A 231 11.05 -0.93 0.10
C PRO A 231 11.66 -2.25 0.60
N VAL A 232 12.81 -2.65 0.06
CA VAL A 232 13.48 -3.90 0.49
C VAL A 232 13.96 -3.80 1.94
N PHE A 233 14.46 -2.64 2.37
CA PHE A 233 14.81 -2.40 3.76
C PHE A 233 13.56 -2.49 4.67
N SER A 234 12.46 -1.83 4.30
CA SER A 234 11.21 -1.92 5.05
C SER A 234 10.64 -3.34 5.06
N ALA A 235 10.84 -4.11 3.99
CA ALA A 235 10.46 -5.52 3.92
C ALA A 235 11.17 -6.35 4.99
N VAL A 236 12.45 -6.10 5.27
CA VAL A 236 13.16 -6.80 6.36
C VAL A 236 12.48 -6.53 7.70
N ILE A 237 12.11 -5.27 7.97
CA ILE A 237 11.39 -4.89 9.20
C ILE A 237 10.04 -5.61 9.27
N GLY A 238 9.25 -5.58 8.19
CA GLY A 238 7.94 -6.23 8.14
C GLY A 238 8.02 -7.75 8.29
N ALA A 239 9.04 -8.40 7.72
CA ALA A 239 9.24 -9.84 7.83
C ALA A 239 9.60 -10.26 9.26
N VAL A 240 10.54 -9.56 9.89
CA VAL A 240 10.92 -9.80 11.29
C VAL A 240 9.74 -9.54 12.22
N LEU A 241 9.01 -8.45 12.01
CA LEU A 241 7.84 -8.10 12.83
C LEU A 241 6.73 -9.14 12.67
N GLY A 242 6.45 -9.59 11.44
CA GLY A 242 5.41 -10.59 11.20
C GLY A 242 5.71 -11.93 11.85
N TRP A 243 6.95 -12.39 11.77
CA TRP A 243 7.40 -13.57 12.50
C TRP A 243 7.28 -13.37 14.02
N ALA A 244 7.75 -12.24 14.56
CA ALA A 244 7.71 -11.95 15.99
C ALA A 244 6.28 -11.86 16.55
N LEU A 245 5.30 -11.50 15.71
CA LEU A 245 3.87 -11.47 16.04
C LEU A 245 3.19 -12.83 15.92
N GLY A 246 3.92 -13.88 15.55
CA GLY A 246 3.38 -15.23 15.38
C GLY A 246 2.46 -15.39 14.17
N LEU A 247 2.59 -14.51 13.16
CA LEU A 247 1.84 -14.65 11.92
C LEU A 247 2.33 -15.86 11.13
N SER A 248 1.44 -16.48 10.36
CA SER A 248 1.80 -17.47 9.34
C SER A 248 2.82 -16.91 8.33
N VAL A 249 3.41 -17.78 7.52
CA VAL A 249 4.31 -17.37 6.43
C VAL A 249 3.60 -16.42 5.46
N GLY A 250 2.37 -16.73 5.05
CA GLY A 250 1.59 -15.84 4.18
C GLY A 250 1.23 -14.53 4.87
N GLY A 251 0.85 -14.57 6.14
CA GLY A 251 0.65 -13.39 6.99
C GLY A 251 1.83 -12.45 7.06
N THR A 252 2.99 -13.05 7.38
CA THR A 252 4.28 -12.37 7.43
C THR A 252 4.61 -11.75 6.07
N ALA A 253 4.38 -12.47 4.97
CA ALA A 253 4.63 -11.96 3.63
C ALA A 253 3.67 -10.81 3.24
N VAL A 254 2.41 -10.85 3.67
CA VAL A 254 1.46 -9.75 3.50
C VAL A 254 1.89 -8.53 4.32
N LEU A 255 2.26 -8.70 5.60
CA LEU A 255 2.77 -7.60 6.43
C LEU A 255 4.08 -7.02 5.87
N THR A 256 4.97 -7.88 5.39
CA THR A 256 6.20 -7.49 4.66
C THR A 256 5.87 -6.63 3.46
N THR A 257 4.85 -7.02 2.69
CA THR A 257 4.37 -6.26 1.53
C THR A 257 3.83 -4.89 1.94
N LEU A 258 3.06 -4.82 3.04
CA LEU A 258 2.56 -3.56 3.56
C LEU A 258 3.70 -2.61 3.97
N ALA A 259 4.70 -3.13 4.69
CA ALA A 259 5.86 -2.34 5.10
C ALA A 259 6.70 -1.85 3.90
N ALA A 260 6.81 -2.66 2.86
CA ALA A 260 7.57 -2.37 1.64
C ALA A 260 6.78 -1.55 0.61
N SER A 261 5.58 -1.10 0.95
CA SER A 261 4.73 -0.35 0.04
C SER A 261 4.97 1.16 0.15
N ALA A 262 4.44 1.91 -0.82
CA ALA A 262 4.33 3.36 -0.72
C ALA A 262 2.92 3.82 -1.11
N SER A 263 2.33 4.71 -0.34
CA SER A 263 0.99 5.26 -0.63
C SER A 263 1.03 6.28 -1.76
N TYR A 264 0.01 6.28 -2.60
CA TYR A 264 -0.16 7.25 -3.70
C TYR A 264 -1.62 7.72 -3.84
N ILE A 265 -2.43 7.49 -2.80
CA ILE A 265 -3.84 7.92 -2.75
C ILE A 265 -4.04 8.84 -1.53
N ALA A 266 -3.97 8.29 -0.32
CA ALA A 266 -4.25 9.03 0.91
C ALA A 266 -3.15 10.07 1.24
N VAL A 267 -1.88 9.67 1.17
CA VAL A 267 -0.77 10.57 1.53
C VAL A 267 -0.66 11.79 0.60
N PRO A 268 -0.77 11.69 -0.74
CA PRO A 268 -0.79 12.87 -1.61
C PRO A 268 -1.88 13.88 -1.25
N ALA A 269 -3.09 13.40 -0.93
CA ALA A 269 -4.21 14.26 -0.54
C ALA A 269 -3.91 15.01 0.76
N ALA A 270 -3.48 14.29 1.80
CA ALA A 270 -3.11 14.87 3.08
C ALA A 270 -1.93 15.86 2.98
N MET A 271 -0.91 15.53 2.18
CA MET A 271 0.26 16.40 1.95
C MET A 271 -0.11 17.66 1.16
N ARG A 272 -1.03 17.59 0.20
CA ARG A 272 -1.47 18.79 -0.54
C ARG A 272 -2.12 19.83 0.37
N VAL A 273 -2.86 19.39 1.38
CA VAL A 273 -3.51 20.27 2.36
C VAL A 273 -2.51 20.76 3.41
N SER A 274 -1.67 19.85 3.89
CA SER A 274 -0.86 20.08 5.10
C SER A 274 0.54 20.59 4.82
N VAL A 275 1.09 20.30 3.63
CA VAL A 275 2.44 20.64 3.17
C VAL A 275 2.42 21.02 1.67
N PRO A 276 1.61 22.02 1.25
CA PRO A 276 1.48 22.45 -0.15
C PRO A 276 2.80 22.84 -0.83
N GLU A 277 3.84 23.18 -0.07
CA GLU A 277 5.17 23.49 -0.56
C GLU A 277 5.97 22.26 -1.04
N ALA A 278 5.54 21.04 -0.71
CA ALA A 278 6.15 19.82 -1.20
C ALA A 278 5.79 19.56 -2.66
N ASN A 279 6.76 19.17 -3.48
CA ASN A 279 6.53 18.83 -4.88
C ASN A 279 5.89 17.43 -5.00
N PRO A 280 4.61 17.32 -5.39
CA PRO A 280 3.92 16.02 -5.48
C PRO A 280 4.51 15.12 -6.58
N THR A 281 5.17 15.70 -7.58
CA THR A 281 5.78 14.93 -8.67
C THR A 281 6.88 14.01 -8.13
N LEU A 282 7.68 14.48 -7.16
CA LEU A 282 8.75 13.68 -6.56
C LEU A 282 8.21 12.43 -5.86
N SER A 283 7.22 12.61 -4.98
CA SER A 283 6.66 11.51 -4.21
C SER A 283 5.86 10.54 -5.08
N LEU A 284 5.09 11.04 -6.05
CA LEU A 284 4.35 10.19 -6.99
C LEU A 284 5.27 9.45 -7.96
N THR A 285 6.32 10.10 -8.49
CA THR A 285 7.31 9.41 -9.33
C THR A 285 8.03 8.31 -8.54
N ALA A 286 8.38 8.54 -7.27
CA ALA A 286 8.99 7.52 -6.43
C ALA A 286 8.03 6.35 -6.15
N ALA A 287 6.80 6.65 -5.68
CA ALA A 287 5.85 5.63 -5.26
C ALA A 287 5.24 4.86 -6.44
N LEU A 288 4.73 5.56 -7.46
CA LEU A 288 4.07 4.95 -8.63
C LEU A 288 5.04 4.59 -9.76
N GLY A 289 6.05 5.42 -10.00
CA GLY A 289 6.98 5.22 -11.12
C GLY A 289 8.06 4.17 -10.86
N ILE A 290 8.39 3.89 -9.59
CA ILE A 290 9.50 2.99 -9.20
C ILE A 290 9.01 1.88 -8.26
N THR A 291 8.52 2.25 -7.07
CA THR A 291 8.20 1.27 -6.02
C THR A 291 7.05 0.36 -6.42
N PHE A 292 5.98 0.91 -6.98
CA PHE A 292 4.83 0.13 -7.40
C PHE A 292 5.18 -0.92 -8.48
N PRO A 293 5.79 -0.57 -9.63
CA PRO A 293 6.21 -1.57 -10.62
C PRO A 293 7.20 -2.58 -10.03
N PHE A 294 8.15 -2.14 -9.21
CA PHE A 294 9.07 -3.04 -8.51
C PHE A 294 8.30 -4.05 -7.65
N ASN A 295 7.37 -3.58 -6.83
CA ASN A 295 6.57 -4.44 -5.94
C ASN A 295 5.70 -5.43 -6.71
N VAL A 296 5.05 -4.98 -7.79
CA VAL A 296 4.17 -5.83 -8.61
C VAL A 296 4.95 -6.91 -9.34
N LEU A 297 6.13 -6.58 -9.90
CA LEU A 297 6.89 -7.50 -10.75
C LEU A 297 7.84 -8.40 -9.96
N VAL A 298 8.43 -7.89 -8.88
CA VAL A 298 9.53 -8.55 -8.17
C VAL A 298 9.28 -8.60 -6.66
N GLY A 299 8.80 -7.51 -6.07
CA GLY A 299 8.69 -7.36 -4.62
C GLY A 299 7.78 -8.40 -3.99
N VAL A 300 6.53 -8.58 -4.43
CA VAL A 300 5.61 -9.56 -3.80
C VAL A 300 6.19 -10.99 -3.76
N PRO A 301 6.70 -11.56 -4.87
CA PRO A 301 7.42 -12.84 -4.81
C PRO A 301 8.64 -12.83 -3.88
N LEU A 302 9.44 -11.76 -3.90
CA LEU A 302 10.61 -11.59 -3.03
C LEU A 302 10.22 -11.58 -1.55
N TYR A 303 9.17 -10.85 -1.20
CA TYR A 303 8.65 -10.71 0.17
C TYR A 303 8.11 -12.03 0.70
N HIS A 304 7.50 -12.85 -0.16
CA HIS A 304 7.14 -14.21 0.20
C HIS A 304 8.37 -15.06 0.56
N VAL A 305 9.41 -15.04 -0.27
CA VAL A 305 10.67 -15.76 0.02
C VAL A 305 11.33 -15.21 1.29
N MET A 306 11.31 -13.90 1.52
CA MET A 306 11.82 -13.30 2.75
C MET A 306 11.06 -13.80 3.99
N ALA A 307 9.74 -13.92 3.91
CA ALA A 307 8.92 -14.48 4.98
C ALA A 307 9.28 -15.95 5.25
N GLU A 308 9.35 -16.79 4.21
CA GLU A 308 9.77 -18.19 4.33
C GLU A 308 11.15 -18.32 5.01
N ARG A 309 12.12 -17.52 4.57
CA ARG A 309 13.48 -17.53 5.12
C ARG A 309 13.52 -17.04 6.57
N THR A 310 12.74 -16.01 6.90
CA THR A 310 12.66 -15.48 8.27
C THR A 310 12.09 -16.54 9.22
N HIS A 311 11.01 -17.20 8.81
CA HIS A 311 10.42 -18.32 9.55
C HIS A 311 11.37 -19.50 9.69
N ALA A 312 12.07 -19.89 8.63
CA ALA A 312 13.05 -20.97 8.69
C ALA A 312 14.27 -20.64 9.57
N PHE A 313 14.68 -19.36 9.62
CA PHE A 313 15.84 -18.93 10.39
C PHE A 313 15.55 -18.85 11.90
N PHE A 314 14.38 -18.33 12.28
CA PHE A 314 14.02 -18.12 13.68
C PHE A 314 13.06 -19.17 14.27
N GLY A 315 12.43 -20.00 13.42
CA GLY A 315 11.47 -21.05 13.80
C GLY A 315 12.09 -22.44 13.94
N ALA A 316 13.40 -22.54 14.12
CA ALA A 316 14.10 -23.79 14.47
C ALA A 316 14.13 -23.99 15.99
#